data_AF-A0A7W0PL10-F1
#
_entry.id   AF-A0A7W0PL10-F1
#
_cell.length_a   1.000
_cell.length_b   1.000
_cell.length_c   1.000
_cell.angle_alpha   90.00
_cell.angle_beta   90.00
_cell.angle_gamma   90.00
#
_symmetry.space_group_name_H-M   'P 1'
#
loop_
_entity.id
_entity.type
_entity.pdbx_description
1 polymer ?
#
loop_
_entity_poly.entity_id
_entity_poly.type
_entity_poly.pdbx_seq_one_letter_code
_entity_poly.pdbx_strand_id
1 'polypeptide(L)'
;MQLRSAISTAHQAEGNTDDAIEALENFVALKPKNAAALVDLASLYLVKVEEAQQRAQVASARAAYLAPGATIASNTQFGGRALEPDSISGAVDNQLSGIVQAELGVAQQAASQAVDAYKRRAATEPRNALYQLELAQTAESAGDIATAVAAYEKFLDLEPDDPNAVDVKRRLKQLRAQPTG
;
A
#
# COMPACT_ATOMS: atom_id res chain seq x y z
N MET A 1 -1.98 26.77 8.60
CA MET A 1 -0.55 26.44 8.80
C MET A 1 -0.34 25.12 9.53
N GLN A 2 -1.19 24.72 10.49
CA GLN A 2 -1.02 23.46 11.23
C GLN A 2 -1.13 22.17 10.38
N LEU A 3 -2.04 22.11 9.41
CA LEU A 3 -2.27 20.89 8.60
C LEU A 3 -1.06 20.50 7.73
N ARG A 4 -0.45 21.46 7.03
CA ARG A 4 0.76 21.24 6.22
C ARG A 4 1.98 20.84 7.06
N SER A 5 2.07 21.37 8.28
CA SER A 5 3.11 20.98 9.22
C SER A 5 2.93 19.53 9.66
N ALA A 6 1.70 19.10 9.99
CA ALA A 6 1.41 17.72 10.36
C ALA A 6 1.74 16.73 9.23
N ILE A 7 1.44 17.08 7.97
CA ILE A 7 1.81 16.27 6.79
C ILE A 7 3.33 16.20 6.65
N SER A 8 4.04 17.33 6.76
CA SER A 8 5.51 17.36 6.71
C SER A 8 6.16 16.59 7.86
N THR A 9 5.52 16.53 9.02
CA THR A 9 5.99 15.79 10.20
C THR A 9 5.66 14.29 10.11
N ALA A 10 4.52 13.92 9.52
CA ALA A 10 4.20 12.53 9.20
C ALA A 10 5.24 11.93 8.24
N HIS A 11 5.68 12.71 7.24
CA HIS A 11 6.79 12.32 6.37
C HIS A 11 8.13 12.09 7.08
N GLN A 12 8.31 12.55 8.33
CA GLN A 12 9.60 12.51 9.02
C GLN A 12 9.69 11.49 10.18
N ALA A 13 8.60 10.88 10.64
CA ALA A 13 8.66 9.99 11.81
C ALA A 13 7.59 8.88 11.81
N GLU A 14 8.04 7.64 11.99
CA GLU A 14 7.19 6.48 12.27
C GLU A 14 6.35 6.75 13.52
N GLY A 15 5.01 6.67 13.38
CA GLY A 15 4.04 6.89 14.47
C GLY A 15 3.19 8.16 14.34
N ASN A 16 3.57 9.11 13.48
CA ASN A 16 2.76 10.32 13.22
C ASN A 16 1.81 10.17 12.03
N THR A 17 1.94 9.10 11.24
CA THR A 17 1.13 8.87 10.03
C THR A 17 -0.33 8.63 10.36
N ASP A 18 -0.63 7.83 11.39
CA ASP A 18 -2.02 7.54 11.80
C ASP A 18 -2.73 8.79 12.35
N ASP A 19 -2.07 9.56 13.22
CA ASP A 19 -2.61 10.83 13.75
C ASP A 19 -2.87 11.85 12.63
N ALA A 20 -1.96 11.91 11.65
CA ALA A 20 -2.10 12.79 10.48
C ALA A 20 -3.26 12.36 9.58
N ILE A 21 -3.44 11.05 9.37
CA ILE A 21 -4.59 10.49 8.66
C ILE A 21 -5.87 10.89 9.39
N GLU A 22 -5.98 10.64 10.70
CA GLU A 22 -7.18 10.97 11.48
C GLU A 22 -7.53 12.46 11.39
N ALA A 23 -6.54 13.35 11.58
CA ALA A 23 -6.74 14.78 11.48
C ALA A 23 -7.25 15.20 10.09
N LEU A 24 -6.72 14.57 9.04
CA LEU A 24 -7.08 14.88 7.67
C LEU A 24 -8.42 14.27 7.25
N GLU A 25 -8.76 13.08 7.75
CA GLU A 25 -10.09 12.48 7.60
C GLU A 25 -11.17 13.37 8.20
N ASN A 26 -10.95 13.87 9.43
CA ASN A 26 -11.84 14.84 10.07
C ASN A 26 -11.97 16.12 9.23
N PHE A 27 -10.87 16.65 8.70
CA PHE A 27 -10.90 17.82 7.82
C PHE A 27 -11.67 17.55 6.52
N VAL A 28 -11.45 16.39 5.91
CA VAL A 28 -12.11 15.96 4.67
C VAL A 28 -13.60 15.68 4.92
N ALA A 29 -14.01 15.24 6.12
CA ALA A 29 -15.41 15.12 6.50
C ALA A 29 -16.11 16.50 6.53
N LEU A 30 -15.43 17.55 6.99
CA LEU A 30 -15.94 18.92 6.98
C LEU A 30 -15.93 19.55 5.58
N LYS A 31 -14.97 19.16 4.73
CA LYS A 31 -14.80 19.69 3.36
C LYS A 31 -14.64 18.56 2.34
N PRO A 32 -15.72 17.81 2.02
CA PRO A 32 -15.65 16.55 1.26
C PRO A 32 -15.22 16.69 -0.20
N LYS A 33 -15.26 17.90 -0.76
CA LYS A 33 -14.85 18.21 -2.14
C LYS A 33 -13.54 18.97 -2.24
N ASN A 34 -12.76 19.09 -1.16
CA ASN A 34 -11.46 19.73 -1.21
C ASN A 34 -10.45 18.80 -1.89
N ALA A 35 -10.17 19.04 -3.17
CA ALA A 35 -9.28 18.21 -3.97
C ALA A 35 -7.86 18.11 -3.38
N ALA A 36 -7.30 19.21 -2.84
CA ALA A 36 -5.97 19.19 -2.24
C ALA A 36 -5.92 18.31 -0.99
N ALA A 37 -6.92 18.41 -0.11
CA ALA A 37 -6.98 17.56 1.08
C ALA A 37 -7.19 16.07 0.75
N LEU A 38 -7.88 15.76 -0.35
CA LEU A 38 -8.01 14.38 -0.83
C LEU A 38 -6.69 13.83 -1.36
N VAL A 39 -5.85 14.65 -2.03
CA VAL A 39 -4.48 14.26 -2.42
C VAL A 39 -3.62 14.02 -1.19
N ASP A 40 -3.65 14.96 -0.24
CA ASP A 40 -2.86 14.85 0.99
C ASP A 40 -3.24 13.57 1.76
N LEU A 41 -4.53 13.22 1.78
CA LEU A 41 -5.04 12.01 2.45
C LEU A 41 -4.59 10.74 1.72
N ALA A 42 -4.70 10.71 0.40
CA ALA A 42 -4.20 9.59 -0.38
C ALA A 42 -2.69 9.40 -0.20
N SER A 43 -1.94 10.50 -0.14
CA SER A 43 -0.48 10.48 0.04
C SER A 43 -0.09 9.90 1.40
N LEU A 44 -0.79 10.28 2.48
CA LEU A 44 -0.58 9.68 3.80
C LEU A 44 -0.92 8.19 3.83
N TYR A 45 -1.98 7.78 3.12
CA TYR A 45 -2.29 6.36 2.97
C TYR A 45 -1.19 5.60 2.24
N LEU A 46 -0.59 6.17 1.20
CA LEU A 46 0.56 5.56 0.51
C LEU A 46 1.80 5.48 1.41
N VAL A 47 2.07 6.48 2.26
CA VAL A 47 3.11 6.39 3.29
C VAL A 47 2.83 5.22 4.25
N LYS A 48 1.57 5.06 4.68
CA LYS A 48 1.16 3.93 5.53
C LYS A 48 1.36 2.56 4.85
N VAL A 49 1.15 2.48 3.52
CA VAL A 49 1.49 1.28 2.73
C VAL A 49 2.99 0.98 2.83
N GLU A 50 3.83 1.98 2.57
CA GLU A 50 5.30 1.83 2.61
C GLU A 50 5.79 1.42 3.99
N GLU A 51 5.32 2.06 5.06
CA GLU A 51 5.66 1.70 6.44
C GLU A 51 5.27 0.25 6.78
N ALA A 52 4.06 -0.16 6.41
CA ALA A 52 3.58 -1.52 6.67
C ALA A 52 4.39 -2.55 5.87
N GLN A 53 4.70 -2.27 4.61
CA GLN A 53 5.59 -3.11 3.80
C GLN A 53 6.99 -3.21 4.40
N GLN A 54 7.54 -2.11 4.93
CA GLN A 54 8.83 -2.11 5.60
C GLN A 54 8.80 -2.96 6.87
N ARG A 55 7.75 -2.84 7.70
CA ARG A 55 7.55 -3.68 8.89
C ARG A 55 7.44 -5.16 8.52
N ALA A 56 6.69 -5.49 7.47
CA ALA A 56 6.59 -6.86 6.94
C ALA A 56 7.95 -7.39 6.46
N GLN A 57 8.75 -6.59 5.76
CA GLN A 57 10.09 -6.96 5.31
C GLN A 57 11.03 -7.22 6.48
N VAL A 58 11.02 -6.37 7.52
CA VAL A 58 11.83 -6.57 8.73
C VAL A 58 11.43 -7.85 9.45
N ALA A 59 10.14 -8.14 9.61
CA ALA A 59 9.65 -9.37 10.22
C ALA A 59 10.07 -10.61 9.40
N SER A 60 9.97 -10.51 8.07
CA SER A 60 10.39 -11.58 7.14
C SER A 60 11.89 -11.85 7.21
N ALA A 61 12.72 -10.79 7.26
CA ALA A 61 14.16 -10.91 7.38
C ALA A 61 14.57 -11.55 8.72
N ARG A 62 13.87 -11.21 9.81
CA ARG A 62 14.08 -11.86 11.12
C ARG A 62 13.74 -13.35 11.08
N ALA A 63 12.63 -13.72 10.46
CA ALA A 63 12.24 -15.13 10.34
C ALA A 63 13.29 -15.93 9.53
N ALA A 64 13.74 -15.36 8.39
CA ALA A 64 14.78 -15.98 7.57
C ALA A 64 16.13 -16.12 8.30
N TYR A 65 16.46 -15.20 9.20
CA TYR A 65 17.69 -15.27 10.00
C TYR A 65 17.64 -16.36 11.08
N LEU A 66 16.46 -16.67 11.62
CA LEU A 66 16.29 -17.67 12.68
C LEU A 66 16.17 -19.11 12.13
N ALA A 67 15.72 -19.26 10.89
CA ALA A 67 15.53 -20.57 10.25
C ALA A 67 16.78 -21.48 10.21
N PRO A 68 18.01 -21.00 9.93
CA PRO A 68 19.22 -21.83 9.99
C PRO A 68 19.50 -22.39 11.38
N GLY A 69 19.26 -21.62 12.45
CA GLY A 69 19.44 -22.08 13.83
C GLY A 69 18.50 -23.23 14.18
N ALA A 70 17.22 -23.10 13.80
CA ALA A 70 16.23 -24.16 13.97
C ALA A 70 16.56 -25.43 13.15
N THR A 71 17.09 -25.25 11.93
CA THR A 71 17.48 -26.34 11.04
C THR A 71 18.72 -27.08 11.56
N ILE A 72 19.73 -26.36 12.06
CA ILE A 72 20.94 -26.96 12.64
C ILE A 72 20.58 -27.75 13.91
N ALA A 73 19.76 -27.21 14.80
CA ALA A 73 19.30 -27.92 15.99
C ALA A 73 18.64 -29.27 15.59
N SER A 74 17.69 -29.22 14.66
CA SER A 74 16.95 -30.40 14.21
C SER A 74 17.83 -31.48 13.55
N ASN A 75 18.90 -31.06 12.85
CA ASN A 75 19.81 -31.97 12.14
C ASN A 75 21.01 -32.44 12.98
N THR A 76 21.25 -31.83 14.15
CA THR A 76 22.40 -32.17 15.01
C THR A 76 21.97 -33.21 16.05
N GLN A 77 22.62 -34.37 16.02
CA GLN A 77 22.38 -35.44 16.99
C GLN A 77 23.44 -35.43 18.09
N PHE A 78 23.02 -35.36 19.35
CA PHE A 78 23.88 -35.59 20.52
C PHE A 78 23.44 -36.89 21.20
N GLY A 79 24.36 -37.86 21.31
CA GLY A 79 24.06 -39.17 21.91
C GLY A 79 23.01 -40.00 21.16
N GLY A 80 22.89 -39.83 19.84
CA GLY A 80 21.92 -40.56 19.00
C GLY A 80 20.48 -40.02 19.07
N ARG A 81 20.26 -38.89 19.73
CA ARG A 81 18.99 -38.14 19.71
C ARG A 81 19.21 -36.81 19.02
N ALA A 82 18.33 -36.46 18.09
CA ALA A 82 18.29 -35.11 17.56
C ALA A 82 18.04 -34.12 18.71
N LEU A 83 18.71 -32.97 18.68
CA LEU A 83 18.28 -31.86 19.52
C LEU A 83 16.90 -31.45 19.03
N GLU A 84 15.91 -31.40 19.91
CA GLU A 84 14.61 -30.86 19.52
C GLU A 84 14.82 -29.41 19.07
N PRO A 85 14.23 -28.99 17.94
CA PRO A 85 14.12 -27.56 17.66
C PRO A 85 13.46 -26.92 18.87
N ASP A 86 14.18 -25.99 19.50
CA ASP A 86 13.72 -25.35 20.73
C ASP A 86 12.31 -24.81 20.49
N SER A 87 11.37 -25.16 21.37
CA SER A 87 9.97 -24.70 21.30
C SER A 87 9.86 -23.17 21.19
N ILE A 88 10.88 -22.45 21.69
CA ILE A 88 11.03 -21.01 21.54
C ILE A 88 11.22 -20.61 20.06
N SER A 89 12.02 -21.36 19.29
CA SER A 89 12.30 -21.06 17.88
C SER A 89 11.03 -21.20 17.02
N GLY A 90 10.27 -22.29 17.20
CA GLY A 90 9.00 -22.49 16.49
C GLY A 90 7.92 -21.48 16.86
N ALA A 91 7.85 -21.07 18.14
CA ALA A 91 6.94 -20.03 18.58
C ALA A 91 7.29 -18.65 17.98
N VAL A 92 8.57 -18.31 17.89
CA VAL A 92 9.04 -17.05 17.28
C VAL A 92 8.78 -17.03 15.78
N ASP A 93 9.00 -18.14 15.06
CA ASP A 93 8.72 -18.21 13.61
C ASP A 93 7.23 -18.02 13.29
N ASN A 94 6.35 -18.64 14.08
CA ASN A 94 4.90 -18.45 13.94
C ASN A 94 4.49 -17.02 14.26
N GLN A 95 5.07 -16.40 15.30
CA GLN A 95 4.80 -15.01 15.65
C GLN A 95 5.25 -14.06 14.55
N LEU A 96 6.45 -14.23 14.00
CA LEU A 96 6.97 -13.39 12.92
C LEU A 96 6.13 -13.53 11.64
N SER A 97 5.71 -14.75 11.30
CA SER A 97 4.81 -15.00 10.17
C SER A 97 3.45 -14.31 10.36
N GLY A 98 2.93 -14.31 11.59
CA GLY A 98 1.71 -13.57 11.95
C GLY A 98 1.87 -12.06 11.77
N ILE A 99 3.02 -11.49 12.15
CA ILE A 99 3.32 -10.07 11.93
C ILE A 99 3.36 -9.75 10.43
N VAL A 100 4.02 -10.59 9.62
CA VAL A 100 4.06 -10.38 8.16
C VAL A 100 2.65 -10.34 7.57
N GLN A 101 1.79 -11.29 7.93
CA GLN A 101 0.42 -11.33 7.44
C GLN A 101 -0.39 -10.10 7.89
N ALA A 102 -0.25 -9.69 9.15
CA ALA A 102 -0.92 -8.52 9.69
C ALA A 102 -0.51 -7.24 8.95
N GLU A 103 0.80 -7.02 8.78
CA GLU A 103 1.32 -5.82 8.09
C GLU A 103 0.95 -5.80 6.61
N LEU A 104 0.90 -6.94 5.93
CA LEU A 104 0.39 -7.01 4.56
C LEU A 104 -1.11 -6.65 4.50
N GLY A 105 -1.91 -7.04 5.50
CA GLY A 105 -3.30 -6.62 5.63
C GLY A 105 -3.44 -5.10 5.82
N VAL A 106 -2.59 -4.50 6.67
CA VAL A 106 -2.53 -3.05 6.86
C VAL A 106 -2.18 -2.34 5.55
N ALA A 107 -1.18 -2.83 4.82
CA ALA A 107 -0.79 -2.28 3.52
C ALA A 107 -1.94 -2.38 2.50
N GLN A 108 -2.63 -3.52 2.41
CA GLN A 108 -3.77 -3.69 1.50
C GLN A 108 -4.93 -2.74 1.84
N GLN A 109 -5.24 -2.57 3.13
CA GLN A 109 -6.26 -1.64 3.58
C GLN A 109 -5.88 -0.19 3.29
N ALA A 110 -4.65 0.21 3.59
CA ALA A 110 -4.20 1.57 3.31
C ALA A 110 -4.19 1.87 1.80
N ALA A 111 -3.81 0.89 0.97
CA ALA A 111 -3.86 1.02 -0.49
C ALA A 111 -5.29 1.25 -1.00
N SER A 112 -6.28 0.52 -0.48
CA SER A 112 -7.68 0.73 -0.87
C SER A 112 -8.20 2.11 -0.45
N GLN A 113 -7.81 2.58 0.75
CA GLN A 113 -8.16 3.92 1.22
C GLN A 113 -7.52 5.03 0.36
N ALA A 114 -6.28 4.84 -0.11
CA ALA A 114 -5.65 5.76 -1.06
C ALA A 114 -6.44 5.84 -2.37
N VAL A 115 -6.86 4.69 -2.91
CA VAL A 115 -7.69 4.63 -4.12
C VAL A 115 -9.01 5.37 -3.92
N ASP A 116 -9.68 5.18 -2.78
CA ASP A 116 -10.95 5.85 -2.49
C ASP A 116 -10.80 7.38 -2.38
N ALA A 117 -9.70 7.86 -1.80
CA ALA A 117 -9.40 9.29 -1.77
C ALA A 117 -9.21 9.86 -3.19
N TYR A 118 -8.50 9.15 -4.08
CA TYR A 118 -8.37 9.56 -5.48
C TYR A 118 -9.67 9.41 -6.28
N LYS A 119 -10.51 8.41 -6.01
CA LYS A 119 -11.85 8.30 -6.61
C LYS A 119 -12.68 9.53 -6.29
N ARG A 120 -12.67 9.95 -5.02
CA ARG A 120 -13.37 11.15 -4.57
C ARG A 120 -12.80 12.41 -5.22
N ARG A 121 -11.48 12.51 -5.40
CA ARG A 121 -10.85 13.64 -6.10
C ARG A 121 -11.23 13.67 -7.58
N ALA A 122 -11.18 12.54 -8.27
CA ALA A 122 -11.62 12.44 -9.65
C ALA A 122 -13.11 12.78 -9.83
N ALA A 123 -13.93 12.59 -8.80
CA ALA A 123 -15.33 13.00 -8.78
C ALA A 123 -15.56 14.51 -8.56
N THR A 124 -14.59 15.26 -8.00
CA THR A 124 -14.74 16.73 -7.86
C THR A 124 -14.67 17.43 -9.22
N GLU A 125 -13.83 16.92 -10.12
CA GLU A 125 -13.69 17.43 -11.49
C GLU A 125 -13.70 16.26 -12.50
N PRO A 126 -14.89 15.75 -12.88
CA PRO A 126 -14.98 14.53 -13.69
C PRO A 126 -14.39 14.61 -15.09
N ARG A 127 -14.17 15.83 -15.62
CA ARG A 127 -13.57 16.08 -16.94
C ARG A 127 -12.09 16.46 -16.88
N ASN A 128 -11.48 16.42 -15.69
CA ASN A 128 -10.05 16.64 -15.52
C ASN A 128 -9.32 15.32 -15.79
N ALA A 129 -8.66 15.23 -16.96
CA ALA A 129 -7.97 14.02 -17.39
C ALA A 129 -6.84 13.64 -16.43
N LEU A 130 -6.06 14.62 -15.95
CA LEU A 130 -4.98 14.38 -14.98
C LEU A 130 -5.50 13.66 -13.72
N TYR A 131 -6.69 14.02 -13.23
CA TYR A 131 -7.26 13.36 -12.05
C TYR A 131 -7.68 11.91 -12.34
N GLN A 132 -8.11 11.61 -13.57
CA GLN A 132 -8.37 10.23 -13.99
C GLN A 132 -7.06 9.44 -14.10
N LEU A 133 -5.99 10.05 -14.59
CA LEU A 133 -4.68 9.42 -14.71
C LEU A 133 -4.10 9.07 -13.33
N GLU A 134 -4.14 9.99 -12.38
CA GLU A 134 -3.65 9.76 -11.02
C GLU A 134 -4.47 8.69 -10.28
N LEU A 135 -5.80 8.68 -10.48
CA LEU A 135 -6.66 7.60 -9.98
C LEU A 135 -6.24 6.25 -10.58
N ALA A 136 -6.02 6.20 -11.90
CA ALA A 136 -5.69 4.97 -12.59
C ALA A 136 -4.36 4.37 -12.10
N GLN A 137 -3.33 5.22 -11.97
CA GLN A 137 -2.01 4.82 -11.47
C GLN A 137 -2.07 4.34 -10.02
N THR A 138 -2.83 5.04 -9.16
CA THR A 138 -2.97 4.64 -7.76
C THR A 138 -3.72 3.32 -7.65
N ALA A 139 -4.86 3.18 -8.35
CA ALA A 139 -5.64 1.95 -8.39
C ALA A 139 -4.82 0.77 -8.92
N GLU A 140 -4.01 0.99 -9.94
CA GLU A 140 -3.12 -0.02 -10.47
C GLU A 140 -2.06 -0.46 -9.44
N SER A 141 -1.42 0.49 -8.75
CA SER A 141 -0.44 0.17 -7.71
C SER A 141 -1.05 -0.58 -6.52
N ALA A 142 -2.33 -0.31 -6.23
CA ALA A 142 -3.10 -1.00 -5.19
C ALA A 142 -3.65 -2.36 -5.64
N GLY A 143 -3.50 -2.74 -6.91
CA GLY A 143 -4.09 -3.96 -7.47
C GLY A 143 -5.60 -3.89 -7.72
N ASP A 144 -6.23 -2.71 -7.60
CA ASP A 144 -7.62 -2.47 -8.02
C ASP A 144 -7.67 -2.29 -9.56
N ILE A 145 -7.47 -3.42 -10.26
CA ILE A 145 -7.37 -3.46 -11.73
C ILE A 145 -8.64 -2.93 -12.39
N ALA A 146 -9.82 -3.20 -11.82
CA ALA A 146 -11.09 -2.74 -12.36
C ALA A 146 -11.18 -1.20 -12.36
N THR A 147 -10.84 -0.57 -11.23
CA THR A 147 -10.79 0.91 -11.16
C THR A 147 -9.70 1.47 -12.08
N ALA A 148 -8.53 0.85 -12.12
CA ALA A 148 -7.42 1.30 -12.95
C ALA A 148 -7.81 1.35 -14.44
N VAL A 149 -8.41 0.27 -14.94
CA VAL A 149 -8.90 0.15 -16.32
C VAL A 149 -9.92 1.25 -16.64
N ALA A 150 -10.93 1.42 -15.79
CA ALA A 150 -11.99 2.42 -16.01
C ALA A 150 -11.44 3.86 -16.01
N ALA A 151 -10.50 4.17 -15.13
CA ALA A 151 -9.90 5.49 -15.05
C ALA A 151 -8.93 5.78 -16.22
N TYR A 152 -8.14 4.79 -16.66
CA TYR A 152 -7.31 4.91 -17.87
C TYR A 152 -8.13 5.10 -19.14
N GLU A 153 -9.25 4.39 -19.29
CA GLU A 153 -10.18 4.58 -20.40
C GLU A 153 -10.71 6.01 -20.43
N LYS A 154 -11.18 6.49 -19.27
CA LYS A 154 -11.71 7.85 -19.16
C LYS A 154 -10.64 8.92 -19.41
N PHE A 155 -9.39 8.68 -19.03
CA PHE A 155 -8.28 9.56 -19.40
C PHE A 155 -8.12 9.67 -20.92
N LEU A 156 -8.11 8.53 -21.63
CA LEU A 156 -7.96 8.49 -23.09
C LEU A 156 -9.17 9.10 -23.82
N ASP A 157 -10.36 9.01 -23.25
CA ASP A 157 -11.57 9.64 -23.79
C ASP A 157 -11.53 11.17 -23.66
N LEU A 158 -10.92 11.68 -22.58
CA LEU A 158 -10.82 13.12 -22.32
C LEU A 158 -9.67 13.76 -23.11
N GLU A 159 -8.50 13.12 -23.15
CA GLU A 159 -7.28 13.66 -23.77
C GLU A 159 -6.59 12.58 -24.63
N PRO A 160 -7.14 12.26 -25.82
CA PRO A 160 -6.62 11.20 -26.69
C PRO A 160 -5.22 11.49 -27.26
N ASP A 161 -4.84 12.77 -27.32
CA ASP A 161 -3.58 13.29 -27.89
C ASP A 161 -2.55 13.67 -26.81
N ASP A 162 -2.83 13.42 -25.53
CA ASP A 162 -1.87 13.68 -24.43
C ASP A 162 -0.57 12.87 -24.62
N PRO A 163 0.61 13.42 -24.28
CA PRO A 163 1.87 12.69 -24.35
C PRO A 163 1.86 11.34 -23.61
N ASN A 164 1.09 11.23 -22.52
CA ASN A 164 0.96 10.00 -21.75
C ASN A 164 0.00 8.98 -22.39
N ALA A 165 -0.79 9.36 -23.41
CA ALA A 165 -1.80 8.49 -24.01
C ALA A 165 -1.21 7.21 -24.61
N VAL A 166 0.02 7.26 -25.13
CA VAL A 166 0.73 6.07 -25.65
C VAL A 166 1.04 5.09 -24.53
N ASP A 167 1.55 5.59 -23.40
CA ASP A 167 1.88 4.79 -22.23
C ASP A 167 0.62 4.23 -21.57
N VAL A 168 -0.44 5.02 -21.46
CA VAL A 168 -1.75 4.60 -20.95
C VAL A 168 -2.36 3.49 -21.83
N LYS A 169 -2.34 3.63 -23.15
CA LYS A 169 -2.82 2.57 -24.07
C LYS A 169 -2.04 1.27 -23.88
N ARG A 170 -0.72 1.35 -23.73
CA ARG A 170 0.13 0.18 -23.46
C ARG A 170 -0.25 -0.48 -22.13
N ARG A 171 -0.43 0.32 -21.08
CA ARG A 171 -0.77 -0.16 -19.74
C ARG A 171 -2.15 -0.80 -19.68
N LEU A 172 -3.15 -0.15 -20.30
CA LEU A 172 -4.51 -0.66 -20.43
C LEU A 172 -4.56 -2.03 -21.12
N LYS A 173 -3.76 -2.21 -22.18
CA LYS A 173 -3.64 -3.52 -22.86
C LYS A 173 -3.05 -4.59 -21.93
N GLN A 174 -2.05 -4.25 -21.12
CA GLN A 174 -1.45 -5.18 -20.16
C GLN A 174 -2.44 -5.57 -19.06
N LEU A 175 -3.15 -4.59 -18.49
CA LEU A 175 -4.13 -4.83 -17.42
C LEU A 175 -5.28 -5.71 -17.88
N ARG A 176 -5.81 -5.51 -19.09
CA ARG A 176 -6.88 -6.34 -19.66
C ARG A 176 -6.43 -7.76 -20.01
N ALA A 177 -5.13 -7.98 -20.20
CA ALA A 177 -4.58 -9.30 -20.49
C ALA A 177 -4.29 -10.12 -19.23
N GLN A 178 -4.36 -9.51 -18.04
CA GLN A 178 -4.21 -10.24 -16.79
C GLN A 178 -5.49 -11.03 -16.52
N PRO A 179 -5.40 -12.34 -16.20
CA PRO A 179 -6.56 -13.08 -15.74
C PRO A 179 -7.03 -12.45 -14.44
N THR A 180 -8.25 -11.90 -14.43
CA THR A 180 -8.98 -11.64 -13.19
C THR A 180 -9.19 -13.00 -12.53
N GLY A 181 -8.37 -13.29 -11.51
CA GLY A 181 -8.45 -14.51 -10.71
C GLY A 181 -9.75 -14.64 -9.96
#